data_AF-A0A962DMP0-F1
#
_entry.id   AF-A0A962DMP0-F1
#
_cell.length_a   1.000
_cell.length_b   1.000
_cell.length_c   1.000
_cell.angle_alpha   90.00
_cell.angle_beta   90.00
_cell.angle_gamma   90.00
#
_symmetry.space_group_name_H-M   'P 1'
#
loop_
_entity.id
_entity.type
_entity.pdbx_description
1 polymer ?
#
loop_
_entity_poly.entity_id
_entity_poly.type
_entity_poly.pdbx_seq_one_letter_code
_entity_poly.pdbx_strand_id
1 'polypeptide(L)' 'DAAANARAIEAVLLGKDRGPHRDALVLGAGLVLDLVGRARGLRRGIEAAQRALDGGAGASLLARLRAWRPPAA' A
#
# COMPACT_ATOMS: atom_id res chain seq x y z
N ASP A 1 14.28 -9.64 9.00
CA ASP A 1 15.09 -8.42 9.20
C ASP A 1 14.52 -7.29 8.32
N ALA A 2 15.16 -6.12 8.30
CA ALA A 2 14.71 -4.97 7.52
C ALA A 2 14.67 -5.26 6.00
N ALA A 3 15.67 -5.97 5.48
CA ALA A 3 15.76 -6.30 4.05
C ALA A 3 14.65 -7.27 3.62
N ALA A 4 14.32 -8.25 4.45
CA ALA A 4 13.20 -9.17 4.20
C ALA A 4 11.86 -8.43 4.18
N ASN A 5 11.63 -7.52 5.14
CA ASN A 5 10.38 -6.74 5.19
C ASN A 5 10.24 -5.81 3.96
N ALA A 6 11.33 -5.16 3.55
CA ALA A 6 11.35 -4.31 2.36
C ALA A 6 10.99 -5.11 1.10
N ARG A 7 11.57 -6.31 0.92
CA ARG A 7 11.23 -7.20 -0.21
C ARG A 7 9.77 -7.65 -0.18
N ALA A 8 9.22 -7.96 0.99
CA ALA A 8 7.83 -8.37 1.14
C ALA A 8 6.86 -7.25 0.74
N ILE A 9 7.04 -6.04 1.29
CA ILE A 9 6.21 -4.88 0.92
C ILE A 9 6.37 -4.51 -0.55
N GLU A 10 7.59 -4.56 -1.10
CA GLU A 10 7.80 -4.34 -2.53
C GLU A 10 7.02 -5.35 -3.38
N ALA A 11 7.06 -6.65 -3.02
CA ALA A 11 6.32 -7.68 -3.74
C ALA A 11 4.81 -7.42 -3.72
N VAL A 12 4.24 -6.98 -2.58
CA VAL A 12 2.83 -6.59 -2.48
C VAL A 12 2.52 -5.38 -3.37
N LEU A 13 3.33 -4.32 -3.30
CA LEU A 13 3.10 -3.09 -4.09
C LEU A 13 3.22 -3.31 -5.59
N LEU A 14 4.08 -4.25 -6.01
CA LEU A 14 4.23 -4.68 -7.41
C LEU A 14 3.17 -5.71 -7.84
N GLY A 15 2.25 -6.11 -6.96
CA GLY A 15 1.22 -7.11 -7.25
C GLY A 15 1.72 -8.55 -7.37
N LYS A 16 2.96 -8.83 -6.97
CA LYS A 16 3.59 -10.17 -7.01
C LYS A 16 3.18 -11.04 -5.82
N ASP A 17 2.93 -10.43 -4.67
CA ASP A 17 2.41 -11.11 -3.47
C ASP A 17 0.95 -10.73 -3.25
N ARG A 18 0.06 -11.73 -3.29
CA ARG A 18 -1.38 -11.59 -3.02
C ARG A 18 -1.84 -12.37 -1.79
N GLY A 19 -0.90 -12.80 -0.96
CA GLY A 19 -1.14 -13.56 0.26
C GLY A 19 -1.13 -12.70 1.54
N PRO A 20 -0.73 -13.26 2.69
CA PRO A 20 -0.89 -12.63 4.01
C PRO A 20 -0.27 -11.23 4.15
N HIS A 21 0.85 -10.95 3.47
CA HIS A 21 1.44 -9.61 3.51
C HIS A 21 0.54 -8.56 2.86
N ARG A 22 -0.14 -8.91 1.76
CA ARG A 22 -1.13 -8.04 1.11
C ARG A 22 -2.32 -7.80 2.03
N ASP A 23 -2.82 -8.85 2.67
CA ASP A 23 -3.98 -8.74 3.56
C ASP A 23 -3.70 -7.85 4.76
N ALA A 24 -2.51 -7.98 5.37
CA ALA A 24 -2.07 -7.12 6.45
C ALA A 24 -1.96 -5.65 6.02
N LEU A 25 -1.37 -5.39 4.83
CA LEU A 25 -1.27 -4.03 4.28
C LEU A 25 -2.65 -3.42 4.00
N VAL A 26 -3.55 -4.19 3.38
CA VAL A 26 -4.91 -3.77 3.06
C VAL A 26 -5.72 -3.45 4.32
N LEU A 27 -5.59 -4.27 5.36
CA LEU A 27 -6.26 -4.03 6.63
C LEU A 27 -5.79 -2.71 7.27
N GLY A 28 -4.47 -2.51 7.35
CA GLY A 28 -3.89 -1.28 7.90
C GLY A 28 -4.28 -0.04 7.09
N ALA A 29 -4.19 -0.11 5.75
CA ALA A 29 -4.58 0.98 4.87
C ALA A 29 -6.08 1.27 4.97
N GLY A 30 -6.93 0.25 5.04
CA GLY A 30 -8.37 0.39 5.22
C GLY A 30 -8.74 1.10 6.51
N LEU A 31 -8.05 0.78 7.61
CA LEU A 31 -8.23 1.47 8.89
C LEU A 31 -7.84 2.94 8.79
N VAL A 32 -6.69 3.26 8.19
CA VAL A 32 -6.26 4.65 7.99
C VAL A 32 -7.27 5.43 7.14
N LEU A 33 -7.78 4.84 6.06
CA LEU A 33 -8.77 5.48 5.19
C LEU A 33 -10.06 5.83 5.94
N ASP A 34 -10.51 4.98 6.85
CA ASP A 34 -11.66 5.25 7.70
C ASP A 34 -11.35 6.37 8.71
N LEU A 35 -10.23 6.24 9.43
CA LEU A 35 -9.78 7.22 10.43
C LEU A 35 -9.65 8.64 9.87
N VAL A 36 -9.20 8.78 8.61
CA VAL A 36 -9.06 10.09 7.97
C VAL A 36 -10.30 10.55 7.19
N GLY A 37 -11.44 9.86 7.33
CA GLY A 37 -12.70 10.22 6.68
C GLY A 37 -12.73 10.00 5.16
N ARG A 38 -11.82 9.19 4.62
CA ARG A 38 -11.73 8.85 3.19
C ARG A 38 -12.53 7.60 2.82
N ALA A 39 -12.95 6.82 3.81
CA ALA A 39 -13.92 5.74 3.69
C ALA A 39 -14.98 5.87 4.80
N ARG A 40 -16.16 5.28 4.58
CA ARG A 40 -17.22 5.20 5.60
C ARG A 40 -17.23 3.80 6.21
N GLY A 41 -16.37 3.58 7.18
CA GLY A 41 -16.16 2.30 7.86
C GLY A 41 -15.06 1.43 7.23
N LEU A 42 -14.44 0.61 8.09
CA LEU A 42 -13.33 -0.29 7.76
C LEU A 42 -13.56 -1.13 6.51
N ARG A 43 -14.77 -1.72 6.32
CA ARG A 43 -15.10 -2.53 5.15
C ARG A 43 -14.87 -1.76 3.84
N ARG A 44 -15.40 -0.54 3.75
CA ARG A 44 -15.24 0.30 2.55
C ARG A 44 -13.78 0.75 2.37
N GLY A 45 -13.06 0.94 3.48
CA GLY A 45 -11.62 1.22 3.47
C GLY A 45 -10.82 0.07 2.87
N ILE A 46 -11.07 -1.16 3.33
CA ILE A 46 -10.45 -2.39 2.80
C ILE A 46 -10.70 -2.51 1.30
N GLU A 47 -11.95 -2.37 0.86
CA GLU A 47 -12.31 -2.46 -0.56
C GLU A 47 -11.60 -1.39 -1.39
N ALA A 48 -11.47 -0.16 -0.87
CA ALA A 48 -10.76 0.92 -1.55
C ALA A 48 -9.25 0.64 -1.65
N ALA A 49 -8.63 0.13 -0.58
CA ALA A 49 -7.22 -0.25 -0.57
C ALA A 49 -6.93 -1.40 -1.54
N GLN A 50 -7.80 -2.42 -1.59
CA GLN A 50 -7.71 -3.52 -2.57
C GLN A 50 -7.78 -3.00 -4.01
N ARG A 51 -8.78 -2.17 -4.33
CA ARG A 51 -8.91 -1.56 -5.66
C ARG A 51 -7.67 -0.74 -6.05
N ALA A 52 -7.09 0.00 -5.11
CA ALA A 52 -5.87 0.78 -5.38
C ALA A 52 -4.67 -0.13 -5.73
N LEU A 53 -4.46 -1.22 -4.97
CA LEU A 53 -3.39 -2.18 -5.24
C LEU A 53 -3.63 -2.93 -6.55
N ASP A 54 -4.84 -3.45 -6.76
CA ASP A 54 -5.20 -4.20 -7.96
C ASP A 54 -5.16 -3.33 -9.23
N GLY A 55 -5.43 -2.02 -9.08
CA GLY A 55 -5.30 -1.03 -10.15
C GLY A 55 -3.87 -0.53 -10.39
N GLY A 56 -2.85 -1.08 -9.72
CA GLY A 56 -1.44 -0.73 -9.95
C GLY A 56 -0.99 0.59 -9.30
N ALA A 57 -1.79 1.18 -8.42
CA ALA A 57 -1.41 2.42 -7.73
C ALA A 57 -0.19 2.20 -6.82
N GLY A 58 -0.04 1.01 -6.23
CA GLY A 58 1.13 0.63 -5.43
C GLY A 58 2.43 0.67 -6.23
N ALA A 59 2.45 0.06 -7.42
CA ALA A 59 3.60 0.06 -8.30
C ALA A 59 3.95 1.48 -8.78
N SER A 60 2.93 2.26 -9.14
CA SER A 60 3.08 3.67 -9.53
C SER A 60 3.67 4.52 -8.41
N LEU A 61 3.21 4.33 -7.16
CA LEU A 61 3.77 5.02 -5.99
C LEU A 61 5.24 4.64 -5.77
N LEU A 62 5.58 3.35 -5.84
CA LEU A 62 6.95 2.88 -5.65
C LEU A 62 7.90 3.48 -6.71
N ALA A 63 7.48 3.54 -7.97
CA ALA A 63 8.24 4.18 -9.04
C ALA A 63 8.48 5.68 -8.74
N ARG A 64 7.45 6.40 -8.30
CA ARG A 64 7.56 7.82 -7.93
C ARG A 64 8.51 8.05 -6.75
N LEU A 65 8.42 7.22 -5.71
CA LEU A 65 9.31 7.32 -4.53
C LEU A 65 10.77 7.03 -4.90
N ARG A 66 11.03 6.09 -5.81
CA ARG A 66 12.39 5.80 -6.31
C ARG A 66 12.97 6.93 -7.15
N ALA A 67 12.12 7.62 -7.92
CA ALA A 67 12.53 8.78 -8.70
C ALA A 67 12.61 10.06 -7.87
N TRP A 68 11.99 10.09 -6.69
CA TRP A 68 11.94 11.27 -5.85
C TRP A 68 13.33 11.60 -5.28
N ARG A 69 13.71 12.87 -5.42
CA ARG A 69 14.88 13.45 -4.78
C ARG A 69 14.39 14.52 -3.81
N PRO A 70 14.73 14.45 -2.51
CA PRO A 70 14.41 15.52 -1.59
C PRO A 70 15.07 16.82 -2.05
N PRO A 71 14.42 17.99 -1.83
CA PRO A 71 15.09 19.27 -2.03
C PRO A 71 16.36 19.34 -1.17
N ALA A 72 17.41 19.99 -1.70
CA ALA A 72 18.61 20.25 -0.92
C ALA A 72 18.22 21.09 0.31
N ALA A 73 18.67 20.64 1.48
CA ALA A 73 18.42 21.28 2.77
C ALA A 73 19.08 22.67 2.87
#